data_AF-A0A6B9FPL8-F1
#
_entry.id   AF-A0A6B9FPL8-F1
#
_cell.length_a   1.000
_cell.length_b   1.000
_cell.length_c   1.000
_cell.angle_alpha   90.00
_cell.angle_beta   90.00
_cell.angle_gamma   90.00
#
_symmetry.space_group_name_H-M   'P 1'
#
loop_
_entity.id
_entity.type
_entity.pdbx_description
1 polymer ?
#
loop_
_entity_poly.entity_id
_entity_poly.type
_entity_poly.pdbx_seq_one_letter_code
_entity_poly.pdbx_strand_id
1 'polypeptide(L)' 'MARLDRDLSALSLLDPRRRAALVELAESRSLHPADLLNNAVDAFLDLDARHRAEIEAGLKDAEAGDFASADEVAEAFRPR' A
#
# COMPACT_ATOMS: atom_id res chain seq x y z
N MET A 1 -13.90 -29.81 -4.85
CA MET A 1 -12.86 -29.33 -5.78
C MET A 1 -13.42 -28.17 -6.60
N ALA A 2 -13.43 -26.94 -6.07
CA ALA A 2 -13.97 -25.76 -6.76
C ALA A 2 -13.15 -24.47 -6.54
N ARG A 3 -11.90 -24.60 -6.07
CA ARG A 3 -11.04 -23.45 -5.72
C ARG A 3 -10.17 -22.96 -6.88
N LEU A 4 -9.90 -23.79 -7.88
CA LEU A 4 -8.96 -23.47 -8.97
C LEU A 4 -9.50 -22.50 -10.04
N ASP A 5 -10.82 -22.43 -10.25
CA ASP A 5 -11.38 -21.61 -11.36
C ASP A 5 -11.50 -20.11 -11.05
N ARG A 6 -11.51 -19.69 -9.77
CA ARG A 6 -11.63 -18.26 -9.43
C ARG A 6 -10.31 -17.49 -9.59
N ASP A 7 -9.18 -18.11 -9.29
CA ASP A 7 -7.87 -17.43 -9.28
C ASP A 7 -7.37 -17.08 -10.68
N LEU A 8 -7.76 -17.87 -11.70
CA LEU A 8 -7.44 -17.56 -13.09
C LEU A 8 -8.26 -16.37 -13.63
N SER A 9 -9.42 -16.06 -13.02
CA SER A 9 -10.27 -14.96 -13.47
C SER A 9 -9.63 -13.60 -13.24
N ALA A 10 -9.04 -13.35 -12.07
CA ALA A 10 -8.44 -12.05 -11.73
C ALA A 10 -7.15 -11.80 -12.54
N LEU A 11 -6.31 -12.81 -12.70
CA LEU A 11 -5.10 -12.72 -13.54
C LEU A 11 -5.43 -12.46 -15.01
N SER A 12 -6.56 -12.98 -15.50
CA SER A 12 -7.02 -12.75 -16.88
C SER A 12 -7.49 -11.32 -17.15
N LEU A 13 -7.89 -10.59 -16.10
CA LEU A 13 -8.30 -9.18 -16.18
C LEU A 13 -7.09 -8.22 -16.28
N LEU A 14 -5.90 -8.67 -15.88
CA LEU A 14 -4.68 -7.89 -16.05
C LEU A 14 -4.33 -7.80 -17.53
N ASP A 15 -3.93 -6.60 -17.96
CA ASP A 15 -3.36 -6.43 -19.28
C ASP A 15 -2.12 -7.35 -19.45
N PRO A 16 -1.81 -7.76 -20.69
CA PRO A 16 -0.78 -8.77 -20.92
C PRO A 16 0.59 -8.41 -20.36
N ARG A 17 0.95 -7.12 -20.35
CA ARG A 17 2.25 -6.66 -19.85
C ARG A 17 2.33 -6.81 -18.33
N ARG A 18 1.30 -6.34 -17.61
CA ARG A 18 1.25 -6.48 -16.15
C ARG A 18 1.16 -7.94 -15.72
N ARG A 19 0.39 -8.76 -16.42
CA ARG A 19 0.31 -10.20 -16.14
C ARG A 19 1.68 -10.88 -16.28
N ALA A 20 2.41 -10.61 -17.36
CA ALA A 20 3.72 -11.18 -17.59
C ALA A 20 4.72 -10.77 -16.50
N ALA A 21 4.77 -9.47 -16.15
CA ALA A 21 5.64 -8.97 -15.09
C ALA A 21 5.31 -9.58 -13.72
N LEU A 22 4.02 -9.78 -13.41
CA LEU A 22 3.61 -10.42 -12.16
C LEU A 22 4.03 -11.90 -12.11
N VAL A 23 3.87 -12.63 -13.22
CA VAL A 23 4.29 -14.04 -13.31
C VAL A 23 5.80 -14.17 -13.13
N GLU A 24 6.59 -13.35 -13.82
CA GLU A 24 8.05 -13.33 -13.68
C GLU A 24 8.48 -13.02 -12.24
N LEU A 25 7.84 -12.03 -11.62
CA LEU A 25 8.11 -11.69 -10.22
C LEU A 25 7.71 -12.84 -9.27
N ALA A 26 6.58 -13.50 -9.52
CA ALA A 26 6.14 -14.64 -8.73
C ALA A 26 7.12 -15.82 -8.82
N GLU A 27 7.60 -16.13 -10.02
CA GLU A 27 8.62 -17.16 -10.27
C GLU A 27 9.91 -16.84 -9.50
N SER A 28 10.41 -15.60 -9.59
CA SER A 28 11.62 -15.17 -8.87
C SER A 28 11.52 -15.30 -7.35
N ARG A 29 10.28 -15.30 -6.82
CA ARG A 29 9.97 -15.42 -5.40
C ARG A 29 9.49 -16.80 -4.98
N SER A 30 9.42 -17.76 -5.92
CA SER A 30 8.85 -19.10 -5.69
C SER A 30 7.41 -19.05 -5.11
N LEU A 31 6.60 -18.10 -5.58
CA LEU A 31 5.21 -17.92 -5.19
C LEU A 31 4.27 -18.23 -6.34
N HIS A 32 3.02 -18.59 -6.03
CA HIS A 32 1.98 -18.65 -7.06
C HIS A 32 1.58 -17.22 -7.49
N PRO A 33 1.37 -16.94 -8.79
CA PRO A 33 1.01 -15.60 -9.25
C PRO A 33 -0.27 -15.04 -8.59
N ALA A 34 -1.23 -15.90 -8.27
CA ALA A 34 -2.45 -15.49 -7.55
C ALA A 34 -2.15 -15.04 -6.11
N ASP A 35 -1.23 -15.71 -5.41
CA ASP A 35 -0.82 -15.32 -4.06
C ASP A 35 -0.10 -13.98 -4.08
N LEU A 36 0.79 -13.78 -5.06
CA LEU A 36 1.48 -12.51 -5.22
C LEU A 36 0.51 -11.37 -5.58
N LEU A 37 -0.52 -11.64 -6.39
CA LEU A 37 -1.58 -10.66 -6.68
C LEU A 37 -2.35 -10.27 -5.42
N ASN A 38 -2.77 -11.25 -4.62
CA ASN A 38 -3.49 -10.99 -3.37
C ASN A 38 -2.61 -10.18 -2.41
N ASN A 39 -1.34 -10.56 -2.23
CA ASN A 39 -0.40 -9.82 -1.40
C ASN A 39 -0.22 -8.36 -1.87
N ALA A 40 -0.20 -8.12 -3.19
CA ALA A 40 -0.11 -6.78 -3.74
C ALA A 40 -1.38 -5.96 -3.47
N VAL A 41 -2.56 -6.58 -3.54
CA VAL A 41 -3.83 -5.95 -3.19
C VAL A 41 -3.88 -5.62 -1.70
N ASP A 42 -3.52 -6.56 -0.84
CA ASP A 42 -3.49 -6.36 0.61
C ASP A 42 -2.55 -5.20 0.98
N ALA A 43 -1.33 -5.19 0.42
CA ALA A 43 -0.37 -4.12 0.66
C ALA A 43 -0.89 -2.74 0.21
N PHE A 44 -1.66 -2.68 -0.88
CA PHE A 44 -2.28 -1.44 -1.33
C PHE A 44 -3.40 -0.98 -0.39
N LEU A 45 -4.27 -1.91 0.04
CA LEU A 45 -5.37 -1.60 0.94
C LEU A 45 -4.87 -1.14 2.31
N ASP A 46 -3.85 -1.78 2.85
CA ASP A 46 -3.21 -1.38 4.12
C ASP A 46 -2.59 0.01 4.01
N LEU A 47 -1.91 0.30 2.90
CA LEU A 47 -1.32 1.61 2.65
C LEU A 47 -2.39 2.71 2.57
N ASP A 48 -3.48 2.47 1.84
CA ASP A 48 -4.59 3.41 1.71
C ASP A 48 -5.28 3.65 3.07
N ALA A 49 -5.53 2.59 3.84
CA ALA A 49 -6.11 2.69 5.17
C ALA A 49 -5.23 3.52 6.10
N ARG A 50 -3.91 3.30 6.09
CA ARG A 50 -2.96 4.09 6.87
C ARG A 50 -2.97 5.56 6.46
N HIS A 51 -2.92 5.87 5.16
CA HIS A 51 -2.94 7.26 4.71
C HIS A 51 -4.21 7.98 5.13
N ARG A 52 -5.37 7.32 5.03
CA ARG A 52 -6.63 7.92 5.51
C ARG A 52 -6.60 8.20 7.00
N ALA A 53 -6.09 7.26 7.80
CA ALA A 53 -5.97 7.44 9.24
C ALA A 53 -5.01 8.58 9.60
N GLU A 54 -3.87 8.70 8.93
CA GLU A 54 -2.91 9.78 9.12
C GLU A 54 -3.49 11.15 8.74
N ILE A 55 -4.22 11.23 7.63
CA ILE A 55 -4.93 12.45 7.24
C ILE A 55 -5.98 12.83 8.29
N GLU A 56 -6.79 11.86 8.74
CA GLU A 56 -7.82 12.11 9.74
C GLU A 56 -7.23 12.56 11.08
N ALA A 57 -6.11 11.97 11.50
CA ALA A 57 -5.38 12.39 12.68
C ALA A 57 -4.87 13.84 12.54
N GLY A 58 -4.18 14.16 11.44
CA GLY A 58 -3.67 15.51 11.21
C GLY A 58 -4.77 16.57 11.13
N LEU A 59 -5.96 16.24 10.60
CA LEU A 59 -7.11 17.14 10.62
C LEU A 59 -7.62 17.40 12.05
N LYS A 60 -7.67 16.38 12.91
CA LYS A 60 -8.07 16.54 14.31
C LYS A 60 -7.08 17.39 15.09
N ASP A 61 -5.78 17.19 14.89
CA ASP A 61 -4.73 17.98 15.52
C ASP A 61 -4.83 19.46 15.08
N ALA A 62 -5.04 19.69 13.78
CA ALA A 62 -5.25 21.02 13.23
C ALA A 62 -6.51 21.72 13.78
N GLU A 63 -7.63 20.99 13.90
CA GLU A 63 -8.87 21.50 14.51
C GLU A 63 -8.70 21.83 15.99
N ALA A 64 -7.87 21.07 16.71
CA ALA A 64 -7.49 21.33 18.09
C ALA A 64 -6.49 22.51 18.24
N GLY A 65 -5.94 23.00 17.12
CA GLY A 65 -4.89 24.02 17.12
C GLY A 65 -3.55 23.48 17.60
N ASP A 66 -3.35 22.16 17.59
CA ASP A 66 -2.13 21.48 18.02
C ASP A 66 -1.05 21.55 16.92
N PHE A 67 -0.58 22.77 16.69
CA PHE A 67 0.52 23.05 15.77
C PHE A 67 1.81 23.26 16.56
N ALA A 68 2.92 22.80 16.00
CA ALA A 68 4.24 23.11 16.53
C ALA A 68 4.44 24.64 16.61
N SER A 69 4.94 25.10 17.75
CA SER A 69 5.37 26.47 17.95
C SER A 69 6.60 26.80 17.10
N ALA A 70 6.87 28.10 16.92
CA ALA A 70 8.03 28.55 16.16
C ALA A 70 9.37 28.04 16.74
N ASP A 71 9.45 27.92 18.06
CA ASP A 71 10.65 27.45 18.76
C ASP A 71 10.87 25.94 18.53
N GLU A 72 9.80 25.14 18.55
CA GLU A 72 9.87 23.69 18.24
C GLU A 72 10.28 23.44 16.79
N VAL A 73 9.76 24.25 15.86
CA VAL A 73 10.18 24.21 14.45
C VAL A 73 11.66 24.58 14.32
N ALA A 74 12.10 25.67 14.98
CA ALA A 74 13.49 26.12 14.90
C ALA A 74 14.48 25.05 15.44
N GLU A 75 14.11 24.32 16.49
CA GLU A 75 14.92 23.26 17.05
C GLU A 75 15.02 22.04 16.12
N ALA A 76 13.90 21.62 15.50
CA ALA A 76 13.88 20.47 14.59
C ALA A 76 14.77 20.64 13.35
N PHE A 77 14.98 21.88 12.90
CA PHE A 77 15.80 22.22 11.73
C PHE A 77 17.19 22.76 12.07
N ARG A 78 17.61 22.72 13.35
CA ARG A 78 18.94 23.18 13.74
C ARG A 78 20.01 22.23 13.18
N PRO A 79 21.05 22.73 12.49
CA PRO A 79 22.16 21.90 12.04
C PRO A 79 22.91 21.32 13.23
N ARG A 80 23.32 20.04 13.11
CA ARG A 80 24.13 19.33 14.11
C ARG A 80 25.52 19.94 14.26
#